data_AF-A9WVL9-F1
#
_entry.id   AF-A9WVL9-F1
#
_cell.length_a   1.000
_cell.length_b   1.000
_cell.length_c   1.000
_cell.angle_alpha   90.00
_cell.angle_beta   90.00
_cell.angle_gamma   90.00
#
_symmetry.space_group_name_H-M   'P 1'
#
loop_
_entity.id
_entity.type
_entity.pdbx_description
1 polymer ?
#
loop_
_entity_poly.entity_id
_entity_poly.type
_entity_poly.pdbx_seq_one_letter_code
_entity_poly.pdbx_strand_id
1 'polypeptide(L)'
;MSIAPAIASIDAAPRSGWRTLLRDRWGIFGGSLVLVFILLAIAAPLVAGLSRNDPYAYHLDKLDGSSAPAGFGGGISASHWFGVEPLTGRDLFSIVVFGAQTSLFVGISATIVAVVLGTVIGLSAGYFGGWWDTVSSRATDVLLGFPGLIFMIALGAIVPVETNKTLLLIGVIGFFCWPRIARVVRAETMSIRQ
;
A
#
# COMPACT_ATOMS: atom_id res chain seq x y z
N MET A 1 -12.37 48.06 34.55
CA MET A 1 -12.33 46.64 34.93
C MET A 1 -11.97 45.87 33.68
N SER A 2 -10.69 45.57 33.52
CA SER A 2 -10.08 45.03 32.29
C SER A 2 -10.23 43.51 32.28
N ILE A 3 -10.85 42.95 31.24
CA ILE A 3 -10.92 41.51 31.02
C ILE A 3 -9.95 41.20 29.88
N ALA A 4 -8.73 40.82 30.25
CA ALA A 4 -7.79 40.23 29.31
C ALA A 4 -8.24 38.78 29.01
N PRO A 5 -8.31 38.36 27.73
CA PRO A 5 -8.47 36.95 27.43
C PRO A 5 -7.16 36.21 27.75
N ALA A 6 -7.27 35.14 28.53
CA ALA A 6 -6.19 34.21 28.79
C ALA A 6 -5.75 33.57 27.47
N ILE A 7 -4.56 33.94 27.02
CA ILE A 7 -3.89 33.34 25.87
C ILE A 7 -3.48 31.94 26.34
N ALA A 8 -4.20 30.91 25.89
CA ALA A 8 -3.77 29.53 26.11
C ALA A 8 -2.39 29.35 25.48
N SER A 9 -1.41 28.99 26.29
CA SER A 9 -0.07 28.65 25.84
C SER A 9 -0.16 27.51 24.83
N ILE A 10 0.36 27.73 23.62
CA ILE A 10 0.62 26.67 22.65
C ILE A 10 1.82 25.89 23.20
N ASP A 11 1.55 24.99 24.14
CA ASP A 11 2.58 24.17 24.75
C ASP A 11 2.93 22.97 23.87
N ALA A 12 4.21 22.98 23.47
CA ALA A 12 5.11 21.87 23.21
C ALA A 12 4.93 21.03 21.93
N ALA A 13 5.94 21.15 21.05
CA ALA A 13 6.28 20.20 19.99
C ALA A 13 6.20 18.74 20.47
N PRO A 14 5.71 17.79 19.63
CA PRO A 14 5.55 16.39 20.04
C PRO A 14 6.91 15.68 20.13
N ARG A 15 7.64 15.92 21.21
CA ARG A 15 8.87 15.21 21.56
C ARG A 15 8.54 13.85 22.18
N SER A 16 8.01 12.92 21.37
CA SER A 16 8.23 11.46 21.45
C SER A 16 7.08 10.59 20.91
N GLY A 17 6.71 10.74 19.63
CA GLY A 17 5.74 9.82 18.99
C GLY A 17 6.12 8.33 19.17
N TRP A 18 7.42 8.02 19.14
CA TRP A 18 7.96 6.67 19.36
C TRP A 18 7.69 6.10 20.76
N ARG A 19 7.81 6.90 21.83
CA ARG A 19 7.54 6.41 23.19
C ARG A 19 6.04 6.23 23.42
N THR A 20 5.21 7.05 22.78
CA THR A 20 3.74 6.91 22.82
C THR A 20 3.30 5.64 22.07
N LEU A 21 3.87 5.38 20.88
CA LEU A 21 3.58 4.18 20.10
C LEU A 21 3.99 2.89 20.83
N LEU A 22 5.16 2.88 21.47
CA LEU A 22 5.65 1.75 22.26
C LEU A 22 4.90 1.53 23.59
N ARG A 23 3.97 2.43 23.95
CA ARG A 23 3.15 2.32 25.17
C ARG A 23 1.70 1.96 24.85
N ASP A 24 1.29 2.13 23.60
CA ASP A 24 -0.04 1.75 23.12
C ASP A 24 -0.05 0.27 22.69
N ARG A 25 -0.88 -0.52 23.37
CA ARG A 25 -1.08 -1.95 23.08
C ARG A 25 -1.52 -2.20 21.63
N TRP A 26 -2.32 -1.30 21.06
CA TRP A 26 -2.78 -1.42 19.67
C TRP A 26 -1.69 -1.00 18.68
N GLY A 27 -0.90 0.02 19.03
CA GLY A 27 0.28 0.43 18.27
C GLY A 27 1.34 -0.66 18.17
N ILE A 28 1.65 -1.33 19.29
CA ILE A 28 2.58 -2.47 19.32
C ILE A 28 2.04 -3.64 18.49
N PHE A 29 0.76 -3.98 18.64
CA PHE A 29 0.15 -5.05 17.87
C PHE A 29 0.26 -4.78 16.36
N GLY A 30 -0.14 -3.60 15.90
CA GLY A 30 -0.02 -3.21 14.49
C GLY A 30 1.43 -3.23 13.99
N GLY A 31 2.38 -2.67 14.77
CA GLY A 31 3.80 -2.68 14.45
C GLY A 31 4.39 -4.09 14.37
N SER A 32 4.01 -4.98 15.30
CA SER A 32 4.44 -6.37 15.29
C SER A 32 3.92 -7.12 14.07
N LEU A 33 2.68 -6.86 13.64
CA LEU A 33 2.09 -7.49 12.47
C LEU A 33 2.81 -7.05 11.19
N VAL A 34 3.08 -5.76 11.03
CA VAL A 34 3.87 -5.23 9.90
C VAL A 34 5.26 -5.84 9.89
N LEU A 35 5.92 -5.95 11.04
CA LEU A 35 7.24 -6.57 11.15
C LEU A 35 7.21 -8.03 10.71
N VAL A 36 6.20 -8.81 11.12
CA VAL A 36 6.02 -10.20 10.67
C VAL A 36 5.90 -10.28 9.15
N PHE A 37 5.09 -9.42 8.52
CA PHE A 37 4.96 -9.40 7.05
C PHE A 37 6.26 -9.01 6.35
N ILE A 38 7.03 -8.07 6.89
CA ILE A 38 8.35 -7.69 6.36
C ILE A 38 9.32 -8.87 6.45
N LEU A 39 9.39 -9.53 7.61
CA LEU A 39 10.24 -10.70 7.80
C LEU A 39 9.84 -11.84 6.87
N LEU A 40 8.55 -12.09 6.69
CA LEU A 40 8.02 -13.11 5.79
C LEU A 40 8.36 -12.82 4.32
N ALA A 41 8.25 -11.56 3.89
CA ALA A 41 8.64 -11.13 2.55
C ALA A 41 10.14 -11.24 2.28
N ILE A 42 10.99 -10.90 3.26
CA ILE A 42 12.45 -11.05 3.15
C ILE A 42 12.82 -12.54 3.15
N ALA A 43 12.13 -13.35 3.94
CA ALA A 43 12.34 -14.79 4.01
C ALA A 43 11.73 -15.55 2.81
N ALA A 44 10.95 -14.91 1.94
CA ALA A 44 10.29 -15.56 0.80
C ALA A 44 11.24 -16.40 -0.09
N PRO A 45 12.45 -15.94 -0.46
CA PRO A 45 13.40 -16.75 -1.23
C PRO A 45 13.90 -17.98 -0.46
N LEU A 46 14.03 -17.89 0.87
CA LEU A 46 14.44 -19.01 1.73
C LEU A 46 13.31 -20.04 1.89
N VAL A 47 12.07 -19.55 2.01
CA VAL A 47 10.86 -20.40 2.07
C VAL A 47 10.64 -21.13 0.74
N ALA A 48 10.95 -20.50 -0.39
CA ALA A 48 10.94 -21.14 -1.70
C ALA A 48 11.94 -22.29 -1.80
N GLY A 49 13.14 -22.12 -1.24
CA GLY A 49 14.15 -23.18 -1.16
C GLY A 49 13.72 -24.38 -0.31
N LEU A 50 12.88 -24.15 0.71
CA LEU A 50 12.33 -25.19 1.59
C LEU A 50 11.09 -25.88 0.99
N SER A 51 10.23 -25.12 0.30
CA SER A 51 8.97 -25.58 -0.30
C SER A 51 9.19 -26.38 -1.58
N ARG A 52 10.26 -26.09 -2.35
CA ARG A 52 10.58 -26.70 -3.65
C ARG A 52 9.48 -26.55 -4.72
N ASN A 53 8.41 -25.81 -4.43
CA ASN A 53 7.33 -25.50 -5.35
C ASN A 53 7.53 -24.09 -5.90
N ASP A 54 7.53 -23.97 -7.24
CA ASP A 54 7.54 -22.68 -7.92
C ASP A 54 6.11 -22.08 -7.84
N PRO A 55 5.93 -20.84 -7.34
CA PRO A 55 4.62 -20.19 -7.25
C PRO A 55 3.91 -20.03 -8.60
N TYR A 56 4.64 -20.14 -9.72
CA TYR A 56 4.10 -20.05 -11.07
C TYR A 56 3.97 -21.41 -11.78
N ALA A 57 4.37 -22.51 -11.12
CA ALA A 57 4.19 -23.85 -11.68
C ALA A 57 2.73 -24.30 -11.60
N TYR A 58 2.26 -24.92 -12.68
CA TYR A 58 0.91 -25.46 -12.79
C TYR A 58 0.92 -26.94 -12.42
N HIS A 59 0.19 -27.33 -11.38
CA HIS A 59 0.01 -28.73 -10.97
C HIS A 59 -1.38 -29.23 -11.36
N LEU A 60 -1.59 -29.43 -12.66
CA LEU A 60 -2.89 -29.89 -13.19
C LEU A 60 -3.25 -31.32 -12.75
N ASP A 61 -2.26 -32.12 -12.33
CA ASP A 61 -2.46 -33.45 -11.74
C ASP A 61 -3.18 -33.40 -10.39
N LYS A 62 -3.25 -32.22 -9.75
CA LYS A 62 -3.94 -31.98 -8.48
C LYS A 62 -5.38 -31.52 -8.67
N LEU A 63 -5.85 -31.40 -9.91
CA LEU A 63 -7.22 -31.02 -10.21
C LEU A 63 -8.05 -32.26 -10.59
N ASP A 64 -9.33 -32.25 -10.22
CA ASP A 64 -10.29 -33.24 -10.67
C ASP A 64 -10.83 -32.92 -12.07
N GLY A 65 -11.72 -33.78 -12.59
CA GLY A 65 -12.33 -33.58 -13.91
C GLY A 65 -13.17 -32.30 -14.07
N SER A 66 -13.49 -31.61 -12.97
CA SER A 66 -14.18 -30.32 -12.96
C SER A 66 -13.23 -29.12 -12.83
N SER A 67 -11.90 -29.36 -12.89
CA SER A 67 -10.87 -28.36 -12.62
C SER A 67 -10.90 -27.79 -11.19
N ALA A 68 -11.54 -28.51 -10.26
CA ALA A 68 -11.52 -28.21 -8.85
C ALA A 68 -10.33 -28.91 -8.17
N PRO A 69 -9.75 -28.32 -7.12
CA PRO A 69 -8.69 -28.98 -6.37
C PRO A 69 -9.12 -30.33 -5.79
N ALA A 70 -8.42 -31.40 -6.15
CA ALA A 70 -8.70 -32.74 -5.67
C ALA A 70 -8.16 -32.94 -4.26
N GLY A 71 -8.94 -33.62 -3.40
CA GLY A 71 -8.54 -33.98 -2.04
C GLY A 71 -9.12 -33.09 -0.94
N PHE A 72 -8.70 -33.34 0.30
CA PHE A 72 -9.25 -32.66 1.47
C PHE A 72 -8.94 -31.16 1.46
N GLY A 73 -9.94 -30.33 1.76
CA GLY A 73 -9.77 -28.90 1.98
C GLY A 73 -9.19 -28.10 0.80
N GLY A 74 -9.34 -28.59 -0.44
CA GLY A 74 -8.79 -27.93 -1.63
C GLY A 74 -7.38 -28.38 -2.01
N GLY A 75 -7.01 -29.62 -1.72
CA GLY A 75 -5.69 -30.18 -2.03
C GLY A 75 -4.64 -30.00 -0.94
N ILE A 76 -5.05 -29.73 0.31
CA ILE A 76 -4.14 -29.56 1.44
C ILE A 76 -3.37 -30.86 1.68
N SER A 77 -2.05 -30.77 1.67
CA SER A 77 -1.14 -31.90 1.85
C SER A 77 0.23 -31.46 2.35
N ALA A 78 1.11 -32.41 2.71
CA ALA A 78 2.48 -32.09 3.14
C ALA A 78 3.30 -31.39 2.04
N SER A 79 2.92 -31.55 0.77
CA SER A 79 3.51 -30.83 -0.36
C SER A 79 2.81 -29.51 -0.68
N HIS A 80 1.55 -29.32 -0.28
CA HIS A 80 0.77 -28.10 -0.51
C HIS A 80 0.07 -27.66 0.78
N TRP A 81 0.74 -26.84 1.58
CA TRP A 81 0.31 -26.56 2.95
C TRP A 81 -1.03 -25.83 3.02
N PHE A 82 -1.31 -24.96 2.04
CA PHE A 82 -2.59 -24.25 1.90
C PHE A 82 -3.47 -24.80 0.79
N GLY A 83 -3.09 -25.93 0.18
CA GLY A 83 -3.75 -26.48 -1.00
C GLY A 83 -3.38 -25.75 -2.29
N VAL A 84 -4.18 -25.97 -3.33
CA VAL A 84 -3.91 -25.46 -4.68
C VAL A 84 -5.05 -24.59 -5.20
N GLU A 85 -4.71 -23.65 -6.07
CA GLU A 85 -5.67 -22.77 -6.71
C GLU A 85 -6.54 -23.54 -7.73
N PRO A 86 -7.87 -23.31 -7.77
CA PRO A 86 -8.72 -23.86 -8.82
C PRO A 86 -8.25 -23.45 -10.22
N LEU A 87 -8.57 -24.26 -11.25
CA LEU A 87 -8.21 -24.04 -12.67
C LEU A 87 -6.71 -24.15 -13.00
N THR A 88 -5.81 -23.73 -12.10
CA THR A 88 -4.37 -23.65 -12.38
C THR A 88 -3.55 -24.68 -11.61
N GLY A 89 -4.05 -25.15 -10.47
CA GLY A 89 -3.32 -26.07 -9.58
C GLY A 89 -2.09 -25.43 -8.93
N ARG A 90 -1.96 -24.11 -8.91
CA ARG A 90 -0.79 -23.43 -8.31
C ARG A 90 -0.81 -23.54 -6.79
N ASP A 91 0.35 -23.68 -6.17
CA ASP A 91 0.49 -23.77 -4.72
C ASP A 91 0.13 -22.45 -4.02
N LEU A 92 -0.94 -22.45 -3.22
CA LEU A 92 -1.47 -21.24 -2.57
C LEU A 92 -0.51 -20.67 -1.52
N PHE A 93 0.23 -21.53 -0.82
CA PHE A 93 1.20 -21.09 0.18
C PHE A 93 2.32 -20.27 -0.47
N SER A 94 2.85 -20.76 -1.58
CA SER A 94 3.91 -20.12 -2.36
C SER A 94 3.41 -18.81 -2.98
N ILE A 95 2.18 -18.79 -3.53
CA ILE A 95 1.55 -17.55 -4.01
C ILE A 95 1.45 -16.49 -2.91
N VAL A 96 1.03 -16.87 -1.69
CA VAL A 96 0.89 -15.92 -0.57
C VAL A 96 2.24 -15.37 -0.14
N VAL A 97 3.25 -16.23 0.00
CA VAL A 97 4.59 -15.83 0.45
C VAL A 97 5.28 -14.90 -0.55
N PHE A 98 5.29 -15.25 -1.83
CA PHE A 98 5.86 -14.40 -2.89
C PHE A 98 5.00 -13.16 -3.17
N GLY A 99 3.68 -13.30 -3.05
CA GLY A 99 2.74 -12.20 -3.12
C GLY A 99 3.04 -11.14 -2.06
N ALA A 100 3.31 -11.54 -0.82
CA ALA A 100 3.65 -10.62 0.27
C ALA A 100 4.88 -9.75 -0.05
N GLN A 101 5.93 -10.33 -0.64
CA GLN A 101 7.12 -9.59 -1.06
C GLN A 101 6.79 -8.53 -2.13
N THR A 102 6.04 -8.95 -3.15
CA THR A 102 5.64 -8.05 -4.24
C THR A 102 4.72 -6.94 -3.74
N SER A 103 3.74 -7.26 -2.89
CA SER A 103 2.80 -6.30 -2.31
C SER A 103 3.50 -5.26 -1.43
N LEU A 104 4.46 -5.67 -0.60
CA LEU A 104 5.24 -4.73 0.22
C LEU A 104 6.11 -3.83 -0.65
N PHE A 105 6.79 -4.38 -1.65
CA PHE A 105 7.62 -3.59 -2.56
C PHE A 105 6.79 -2.54 -3.32
N VAL A 106 5.66 -2.96 -3.90
CA VAL A 106 4.73 -2.07 -4.62
C VAL A 106 4.15 -1.02 -3.67
N GLY A 107 3.67 -1.44 -2.50
CA GLY A 107 3.05 -0.55 -1.51
C GLY A 107 4.02 0.54 -1.03
N ILE A 108 5.21 0.15 -0.58
CA ILE A 108 6.23 1.10 -0.10
C ILE A 108 6.65 2.05 -1.23
N SER A 109 6.94 1.52 -2.42
CA SER A 109 7.38 2.34 -3.55
C SER A 109 6.29 3.33 -4.00
N ALA A 110 5.04 2.88 -4.09
CA ALA A 110 3.91 3.73 -4.44
C ALA A 110 3.66 4.81 -3.38
N THR A 111 3.79 4.47 -2.09
CA THR A 111 3.69 5.45 -0.99
C THR A 111 4.79 6.49 -1.09
N ILE A 112 6.05 6.11 -1.36
CA ILE A 112 7.16 7.05 -1.55
C ILE A 112 6.83 8.02 -2.70
N VAL A 113 6.38 7.51 -3.84
CA VAL A 113 5.98 8.34 -4.99
C VAL A 113 4.85 9.30 -4.61
N ALA A 114 3.80 8.80 -3.96
CA ALA A 114 2.66 9.61 -3.53
C ALA A 114 3.06 10.70 -2.53
N VAL A 115 3.95 10.38 -1.58
CA VAL A 115 4.45 11.33 -0.59
C VAL A 115 5.32 12.39 -1.26
N VAL A 116 6.27 12.00 -2.11
CA VAL A 116 7.13 12.96 -2.81
C VAL A 116 6.30 13.92 -3.66
N LEU A 117 5.40 13.40 -4.50
CA LEU A 117 4.52 14.22 -5.34
C LEU A 117 3.59 15.10 -4.49
N GLY A 118 2.95 14.50 -3.49
CA GLY A 118 2.01 15.18 -2.62
C GLY A 118 2.66 16.29 -1.81
N THR A 119 3.85 16.04 -1.26
CA THR A 119 4.61 17.02 -0.50
C THR A 119 5.10 18.15 -1.39
N VAL A 120 5.66 17.88 -2.57
CA VAL A 120 6.13 18.94 -3.49
C VAL A 120 4.98 19.84 -3.94
N ILE A 121 3.86 19.24 -4.36
CA ILE A 121 2.68 20.01 -4.81
C ILE A 121 2.01 20.72 -3.64
N GLY A 122 1.84 20.06 -2.50
CA GLY A 122 1.21 20.63 -1.31
C GLY A 122 1.99 21.79 -0.71
N LEU A 123 3.32 21.64 -0.57
CA LEU A 123 4.22 22.71 -0.10
C LEU A 123 4.18 23.90 -1.05
N SER A 124 4.32 23.68 -2.36
CA SER A 124 4.30 24.78 -3.34
C SER A 124 2.95 25.51 -3.37
N ALA A 125 1.83 24.78 -3.32
CA ALA A 125 0.49 25.37 -3.26
C ALA A 125 0.29 26.20 -2.00
N GLY A 126 0.66 25.69 -0.83
CA GLY A 126 0.52 26.40 0.45
C GLY A 126 1.47 27.59 0.59
N TYR A 127 2.70 27.48 0.07
CA TYR A 127 3.70 28.54 0.15
C TYR A 127 3.39 29.70 -0.79
N PHE A 128 3.20 29.44 -2.09
CA PHE A 128 3.00 30.49 -3.10
C PHE A 128 1.58 31.08 -3.05
N GLY A 129 0.56 30.27 -2.71
CA GLY A 129 -0.83 30.71 -2.69
C GLY A 129 -1.36 31.15 -4.06
N GLY A 130 -2.47 31.92 -4.04
CA GLY A 130 -3.00 32.61 -5.22
C GLY A 130 -3.48 31.68 -6.34
N TRP A 131 -3.07 31.99 -7.58
CA TRP A 131 -3.51 31.24 -8.77
C TRP A 131 -2.95 29.82 -8.80
N TRP A 132 -1.70 29.61 -8.37
CA TRP A 132 -1.07 28.28 -8.33
C TRP A 132 -1.77 27.36 -7.35
N ASP A 133 -2.13 27.89 -6.19
CA ASP A 133 -2.91 27.18 -5.19
C ASP A 133 -4.29 26.76 -5.74
N THR A 134 -4.94 27.67 -6.46
CA THR A 134 -6.22 27.40 -7.12
C THR A 134 -6.08 26.26 -8.13
N VAL A 135 -5.10 26.31 -9.04
CA VAL A 135 -4.88 25.26 -10.06
C VAL A 135 -4.57 23.91 -9.40
N SER A 136 -3.67 23.89 -8.42
CA SER A 136 -3.27 22.67 -7.71
C SER A 136 -4.44 22.04 -6.95
N SER A 137 -5.26 22.88 -6.31
CA SER A 137 -6.48 22.44 -5.62
C SER A 137 -7.49 21.86 -6.60
N ARG A 138 -7.68 22.46 -7.78
CA ARG A 138 -8.59 21.92 -8.81
C ARG A 138 -8.11 20.60 -9.38
N ALA A 139 -6.81 20.45 -9.66
CA ALA A 139 -6.25 19.18 -10.10
C ALA A 139 -6.48 18.08 -9.05
N THR A 140 -6.26 18.41 -7.78
CA THR A 140 -6.53 17.53 -6.64
C THR A 140 -8.01 17.13 -6.56
N ASP A 141 -8.93 18.09 -6.71
CA ASP A 141 -10.38 17.83 -6.68
C ASP A 141 -10.81 16.90 -7.81
N VAL A 142 -10.31 17.11 -9.03
CA VAL A 142 -10.59 16.25 -10.19
C VAL A 142 -10.11 14.82 -9.94
N LEU A 143 -8.88 14.64 -9.46
CA LEU A 143 -8.33 13.32 -9.19
C LEU A 143 -9.04 12.58 -8.06
N LEU A 144 -9.53 13.30 -7.04
CA LEU A 144 -10.30 12.69 -5.95
C LEU A 144 -11.74 12.35 -6.33
N GLY A 145 -12.34 13.10 -7.27
CA GLY A 145 -13.63 12.77 -7.85
C GLY A 145 -13.56 11.65 -8.90
N PHE A 146 -12.37 11.37 -9.44
CA PHE A 146 -12.18 10.34 -10.45
C PHE A 146 -12.23 8.93 -9.83
N PRO A 147 -12.91 7.95 -10.48
CA PRO A 147 -13.01 6.59 -9.96
C PRO A 147 -11.71 5.79 -10.16
N GLY A 148 -10.68 6.11 -9.36
CA GLY A 148 -9.34 5.54 -9.49
C GLY A 148 -9.30 4.01 -9.43
N LEU A 149 -10.14 3.38 -8.59
CA LEU A 149 -10.23 1.92 -8.51
C LEU A 149 -10.68 1.29 -9.84
N ILE A 150 -11.69 1.87 -10.49
CA ILE A 150 -12.20 1.36 -11.77
C ILE A 150 -11.12 1.48 -12.85
N PHE A 151 -10.42 2.61 -12.87
CA PHE A 151 -9.31 2.81 -13.81
C PHE A 151 -8.15 1.85 -13.58
N MET A 152 -7.78 1.58 -12.32
CA MET A 152 -6.76 0.59 -11.98
C MET A 152 -7.13 -0.81 -12.48
N ILE A 153 -8.39 -1.22 -12.31
CA ILE A 153 -8.89 -2.52 -12.79
C ILE A 153 -8.88 -2.56 -14.33
N ALA A 154 -9.36 -1.49 -14.97
CA ALA A 154 -9.39 -1.40 -16.44
C ALA A 154 -7.99 -1.46 -17.05
N LEU A 155 -7.01 -0.77 -16.46
CA LEU A 155 -5.62 -0.88 -16.86
C LEU A 155 -5.10 -2.31 -16.72
N GLY A 156 -5.41 -2.99 -15.61
CA GLY A 156 -5.03 -4.38 -15.42
C GLY A 156 -5.56 -5.34 -16.48
N ALA A 157 -6.70 -5.00 -17.11
CA ALA A 157 -7.33 -5.80 -18.15
C ALA A 157 -6.80 -5.51 -19.58
N ILE A 158 -6.41 -4.26 -19.86
CA ILE A 158 -6.04 -3.81 -21.21
C ILE A 158 -4.52 -3.86 -21.43
N VAL A 159 -3.73 -3.71 -20.37
CA VAL A 159 -2.27 -3.65 -20.49
C VAL A 159 -1.70 -5.01 -20.95
N PRO A 160 -0.82 -5.04 -21.98
CA PRO A 160 -0.21 -6.26 -22.47
C PRO A 160 0.52 -7.05 -21.39
N VAL A 161 0.52 -8.37 -21.49
CA VAL A 161 1.09 -9.29 -20.48
C VAL A 161 2.60 -9.10 -20.34
N GLU A 162 3.27 -8.63 -21.39
CA GLU A 162 4.71 -8.35 -21.48
C GLU A 162 5.11 -7.09 -20.70
N THR A 163 4.13 -6.28 -20.29
CA THR A 163 4.39 -5.05 -19.54
C THR A 163 4.84 -5.37 -18.11
N ASN A 164 5.78 -4.58 -17.59
CA ASN A 164 6.16 -4.67 -16.19
C ASN A 164 5.00 -4.18 -15.29
N LYS A 165 4.12 -5.11 -14.89
CA LYS A 165 2.94 -4.85 -14.04
C LYS A 165 3.31 -4.22 -12.71
N THR A 166 4.46 -4.56 -12.14
CA THR A 166 4.95 -3.99 -10.88
C THR A 166 5.17 -2.48 -11.01
N LEU A 167 5.88 -2.04 -12.04
CA LEU A 167 6.12 -0.60 -12.29
C LEU A 167 4.82 0.14 -12.60
N LEU A 168 3.93 -0.46 -13.40
CA LEU A 168 2.61 0.10 -13.69
C LEU A 168 1.81 0.35 -12.40
N LEU A 169 1.72 -0.65 -11.51
CA LEU A 169 0.98 -0.53 -10.26
C LEU A 169 1.59 0.54 -9.35
N ILE A 170 2.92 0.61 -9.24
CA ILE A 170 3.60 1.66 -8.47
C ILE A 170 3.21 3.05 -8.99
N GLY A 171 3.29 3.24 -10.31
CA GLY A 171 2.97 4.51 -10.95
C GLY A 171 1.52 4.93 -10.74
N VAL A 172 0.56 4.02 -11.03
CA VAL A 172 -0.87 4.32 -10.94
C VAL A 172 -1.30 4.54 -9.49
N ILE A 173 -0.88 3.69 -8.55
CA ILE A 173 -1.23 3.85 -7.13
C ILE A 173 -0.61 5.14 -6.58
N GLY A 174 0.67 5.40 -6.87
CA GLY A 174 1.34 6.64 -6.46
C GLY A 174 0.62 7.89 -7.00
N PHE A 175 0.23 7.86 -8.28
CA PHE A 175 -0.48 8.94 -8.94
C PHE A 175 -1.89 9.20 -8.37
N PHE A 176 -2.63 8.17 -7.97
CA PHE A 176 -3.96 8.39 -7.38
C PHE A 176 -3.94 8.70 -5.88
N CYS A 177 -2.83 8.44 -5.19
CA CYS A 177 -2.72 8.66 -3.75
C CYS A 177 -2.13 10.03 -3.36
N TRP A 178 -1.33 10.67 -4.23
CA TRP A 178 -0.73 11.97 -3.92
C TRP A 178 -1.73 13.10 -3.56
N PRO A 179 -2.96 13.20 -4.12
CA PRO A 179 -3.86 14.31 -3.81
C PRO A 179 -4.24 14.40 -2.33
N ARG A 180 -4.39 13.25 -1.66
CA ARG A 180 -4.66 13.19 -0.21
C ARG A 180 -3.50 13.77 0.59
N ILE A 181 -2.27 13.40 0.24
CA ILE A 181 -1.06 13.90 0.90
C ILE A 181 -0.89 15.40 0.64
N ALA A 182 -1.09 15.84 -0.61
CA ALA A 182 -0.99 17.26 -0.97
C ALA A 182 -1.93 18.16 -0.16
N ARG A 183 -3.18 17.72 0.07
CA ARG A 183 -4.14 18.48 0.89
C ARG A 183 -3.67 18.66 2.34
N VAL A 184 -3.14 17.60 2.94
CA VAL A 184 -2.62 17.64 4.32
C VAL A 184 -1.42 18.57 4.39
N VAL A 185 -0.42 18.37 3.53
CA VAL A 185 0.80 19.18 3.52
C VAL A 185 0.51 20.65 3.23
N ARG A 186 -0.40 20.93 2.30
CA ARG A 186 -0.87 22.30 2.00
C ARG A 186 -1.50 22.96 3.23
N ALA A 187 -2.38 22.25 3.94
CA ALA A 187 -3.04 22.79 5.13
C ALA A 187 -2.03 23.15 6.23
N GLU A 188 -1.07 22.26 6.48
CA GLU A 188 0.04 22.52 7.42
C GLU A 188 0.89 23.72 6.99
N THR A 189 1.23 23.80 5.70
CA THR A 189 2.04 24.92 5.16
C THR A 189 1.33 26.26 5.32
N MET A 190 0.02 26.29 5.04
CA MET A 190 -0.80 27.49 5.23
C MET A 190 -0.90 27.88 6.71
N SER A 191 -1.00 26.92 7.62
CA SER A 191 -1.04 27.17 9.07
C SER A 191 0.26 27.76 9.61
N ILE A 192 1.41 27.43 9.02
CA ILE A 192 2.71 27.98 9.43
C ILE A 192 2.92 29.40 8.87
N ARG A 193 2.35 29.67 7.69
CA ARG A 193 2.47 30.96 7.01
C ARG A 193 1.61 32.05 7.63
N GLN A 194 0.45 31.70 8.18
CA GLN A 194 -0.51 32.62 8.82
C GLN A 194 -0.15 32.86 10.29
#